data_AF-A0AAJ0DCD4-F1
#
_entry.id   AF-A0AAJ0DCD4-F1
#
_cell.length_a   1.000
_cell.length_b   1.000
_cell.length_c   1.000
_cell.angle_alpha   90.00
_cell.angle_beta   90.00
_cell.angle_gamma   90.00
#
_symmetry.space_group_name_H-M   'P 1'
#
loop_
_entity.id
_entity.type
_entity.pdbx_description
1 polymer ?
#
loop_
_entity_poly.entity_id
_entity_poly.type
_entity_poly.pdbx_seq_one_letter_code
_entity_poly.pdbx_strand_id
1 'polypeptide(L)'
;MRHSFSKTTFDPNNFKTYHAQCHCGAVRYEADVSPPLEGDHEVVTCNCSLCFRTGTYNVYLPSDEVRFTRGEEKLSMMTTFADPEHELAGNVSVNVRTFLDVDYEKIKVLNVDMKGEEPLYDPDGGSSG
;
A
#
# COMPACT_ATOMS: atom_id res chain seq x y z
N MET A 1 -14.94 -5.96 11.41
CA MET A 1 -13.97 -7.05 11.70
C MET A 1 -12.58 -6.47 11.72
N ARG A 2 -11.72 -6.80 12.68
CA ARG A 2 -10.29 -6.43 12.61
C ARG A 2 -9.67 -7.27 11.49
N HIS A 3 -9.36 -6.65 10.35
CA HIS A 3 -8.60 -7.34 9.31
C HIS A 3 -7.19 -7.56 9.87
N SER A 4 -6.80 -8.82 10.05
CA SER A 4 -5.41 -9.17 10.35
C SER A 4 -4.65 -8.96 9.04
N PHE A 5 -3.74 -8.00 9.03
CA PHE A 5 -2.83 -7.84 7.91
C PHE A 5 -1.81 -8.97 8.01
N SER A 6 -1.64 -9.75 6.95
CA SER A 6 -0.48 -10.64 6.89
C SER A 6 0.76 -9.76 7.04
N LYS A 7 1.59 -10.04 8.04
CA LYS A 7 2.87 -9.36 8.21
C LYS A 7 3.68 -9.57 6.93
N THR A 8 3.78 -8.56 6.08
CA THR A 8 4.56 -8.64 4.84
C THR A 8 6.00 -8.93 5.22
N THR A 9 6.40 -10.18 5.05
CA THR A 9 7.79 -10.60 5.18
C THR A 9 8.38 -10.61 3.78
N PHE A 10 9.53 -9.97 3.62
CA PHE A 10 10.20 -9.93 2.33
C PHE A 10 10.74 -11.33 1.99
N ASP A 11 10.32 -11.87 0.84
CA ASP A 11 10.84 -13.11 0.27
C ASP A 11 11.77 -12.77 -0.90
N PRO A 12 13.09 -12.96 -0.76
CA PRO A 12 14.05 -12.67 -1.81
C PRO A 12 13.91 -13.58 -3.05
N ASN A 13 13.12 -14.66 -2.98
CA ASN A 13 12.88 -15.53 -4.12
C ASN A 13 11.57 -15.21 -4.86
N ASN A 14 10.76 -14.29 -4.32
CA ASN A 14 9.44 -13.95 -4.85
C ASN A 14 9.16 -12.46 -4.69
N PHE A 15 9.90 -11.64 -5.44
CA PHE A 15 9.69 -10.20 -5.47
C PHE A 15 9.83 -9.65 -6.90
N LYS A 16 9.31 -8.45 -7.10
CA LYS A 16 9.57 -7.62 -8.28
C LYS A 16 10.00 -6.24 -7.82
N THR A 17 11.02 -5.68 -8.47
CA THR A 17 11.41 -4.29 -8.31
C THR A 17 10.51 -3.42 -9.17
N TYR A 18 9.85 -2.43 -8.57
CA TYR A 18 9.03 -1.45 -9.27
C TYR A 18 9.76 -0.11 -9.33
N HIS A 19 9.72 0.52 -10.50
CA HIS A 19 10.25 1.86 -10.67
C HIS A 19 9.17 2.88 -10.37
N ALA A 20 9.48 3.83 -9.49
CA ALA A 20 8.53 4.79 -8.99
C ALA A 20 9.00 6.22 -9.21
N GLN A 21 8.04 7.12 -9.35
CA GLN A 21 8.30 8.54 -9.27
C GLN A 21 7.12 9.29 -8.66
N CYS A 22 7.41 10.45 -8.07
CA CYS A 22 6.35 11.39 -7.76
C CYS A 22 5.73 11.96 -9.06
N HIS A 23 4.55 12.56 -8.94
CA HIS A 23 3.81 13.10 -10.08
C HIS A 23 4.63 14.04 -10.97
N CYS A 24 5.47 14.89 -10.39
CA CYS A 24 6.32 15.82 -11.15
C CYS A 24 7.66 15.22 -11.61
N GLY A 25 7.97 13.97 -11.23
CA GLY A 25 9.22 13.28 -11.57
C GLY A 25 10.47 13.80 -10.85
N ALA A 26 10.32 14.74 -9.90
CA ALA A 26 11.43 15.30 -9.13
C ALA A 26 12.05 14.28 -8.16
N VAL A 27 11.22 13.38 -7.63
CA VAL A 27 11.61 12.25 -6.77
C VAL A 27 11.45 10.96 -7.58
N ARG A 28 12.47 10.10 -7.54
CA ARG A 28 12.45 8.76 -8.13
C ARG A 28 13.03 7.77 -7.14
N TYR A 29 12.45 6.58 -7.12
CA TYR A 29 12.88 5.50 -6.24
C TYR A 29 12.52 4.15 -6.85
N GLU A 30 13.10 3.12 -6.27
CA GLU A 30 12.80 1.73 -6.54
C GLU A 30 12.20 1.12 -5.27
N ALA A 31 11.24 0.23 -5.45
CA ALA A 31 10.64 -0.52 -4.37
C ALA A 31 10.64 -2.01 -4.71
N ASP A 32 11.22 -2.83 -3.85
CA ASP A 32 11.12 -4.28 -3.96
C ASP A 32 9.86 -4.74 -3.24
N VAL A 33 8.94 -5.35 -3.98
CA VAL A 33 7.64 -5.75 -3.45
C VAL A 33 7.53 -7.27 -3.51
N SER A 34 7.33 -7.87 -2.34
CA SER A 34 7.22 -9.31 -2.12
C SER A 34 5.89 -9.66 -1.43
N PRO A 35 5.07 -10.55 -2.00
CA PRO A 35 5.12 -11.01 -3.40
C PRO A 35 4.94 -9.85 -4.40
N PRO A 36 5.16 -10.01 -5.72
CA PRO A 36 4.86 -8.98 -6.70
C PRO A 36 3.40 -8.51 -6.66
N LEU A 37 3.14 -7.25 -6.98
CA LEU A 37 1.80 -6.63 -7.02
C LEU A 37 0.82 -7.35 -7.94
N GLU A 38 1.28 -7.78 -9.13
CA GLU A 38 0.47 -8.55 -10.08
C GLU A 38 0.34 -10.04 -9.70
N GLY A 39 0.89 -10.43 -8.55
CA GLY A 39 0.72 -11.75 -7.93
C GLY A 39 -0.23 -11.67 -6.73
N ASP A 40 0.20 -12.23 -5.60
CA ASP A 40 -0.62 -12.35 -4.40
C ASP A 40 -0.48 -11.16 -3.41
N HIS A 41 0.15 -10.06 -3.81
CA HIS A 41 0.34 -8.92 -2.91
C HIS A 41 -0.99 -8.20 -2.68
N GLU A 42 -1.27 -7.89 -1.41
CA GLU A 42 -2.50 -7.18 -1.04
C GLU A 42 -2.28 -5.67 -1.10
N VAL A 43 -2.94 -5.02 -2.06
CA VAL A 43 -2.99 -3.57 -2.16
C VAL A 43 -4.15 -3.06 -1.33
N VAL A 44 -3.84 -2.23 -0.34
CA VAL A 44 -4.82 -1.78 0.65
C VAL A 44 -5.49 -0.49 0.20
N THR A 45 -6.81 -0.50 0.21
CA THR A 45 -7.68 0.68 0.18
C THR A 45 -8.45 0.77 1.48
N CYS A 46 -8.83 1.99 1.89
CA CYS A 46 -9.42 2.21 3.19
C CYS A 46 -10.48 3.32 3.16
N ASN A 47 -11.54 3.16 3.95
CA ASN A 47 -12.66 4.11 4.06
C ASN A 47 -12.41 5.29 5.03
N CYS A 48 -11.24 5.38 5.67
CA CYS A 48 -10.92 6.52 6.52
C CYS A 48 -10.96 7.82 5.70
N SER A 49 -11.28 8.94 6.34
CA SER A 49 -11.51 10.21 5.63
C SER A 49 -10.30 10.66 4.80
N LEU A 50 -9.08 10.27 5.15
CA LEU A 50 -7.89 10.54 4.34
C LEU A 50 -7.89 9.69 3.07
N CYS A 51 -7.86 8.36 3.20
CA CYS A 51 -7.77 7.41 2.08
C CYS A 51 -8.97 7.51 1.14
N PHE A 52 -10.17 7.73 1.67
CA PHE A 52 -11.38 7.89 0.87
C PHE A 52 -11.30 9.14 -0.04
N ARG A 53 -10.82 10.27 0.49
CA ARG A 53 -10.70 11.51 -0.29
C ARG A 53 -9.56 11.46 -1.32
N THR A 54 -8.48 10.75 -1.02
CA THR A 54 -7.30 10.68 -1.89
C THR A 54 -7.34 9.51 -2.88
N GLY A 55 -8.24 8.54 -2.68
CA GLY A 55 -8.35 7.34 -3.53
C GLY A 55 -7.05 6.53 -3.56
N THR A 56 -6.35 6.46 -2.43
CA THR A 56 -5.01 5.85 -2.35
C THR A 56 -5.09 4.34 -2.36
N TYR A 57 -4.24 3.74 -3.19
CA TYR A 57 -3.88 2.33 -3.18
C TYR A 57 -2.52 2.22 -2.50
N ASN A 58 -2.44 1.63 -1.31
CA ASN A 58 -1.21 1.57 -0.54
C ASN A 58 -0.68 0.15 -0.43
N VAL A 59 0.63 0.03 -0.45
CA VAL A 59 1.35 -1.14 0.04
C VAL A 59 2.25 -0.73 1.19
N TYR A 60 2.49 -1.68 2.10
CA TYR A 60 3.30 -1.47 3.29
C TYR A 60 4.54 -2.31 3.16
N LEU A 61 5.67 -1.65 2.95
CA LEU A 61 6.95 -2.29 2.65
C LEU A 61 7.93 -2.03 3.79
N PRO A 62 8.83 -2.96 4.13
CA PRO A 62 9.96 -2.66 4.97
C PRO A 62 10.75 -1.47 4.41
N SER A 63 11.18 -0.56 5.29
CA SER A 63 11.85 0.68 4.86
C SER A 63 13.12 0.48 4.03
N ASP A 64 13.83 -0.63 4.25
CA ASP A 64 15.02 -1.06 3.52
C ASP A 64 14.73 -1.53 2.09
N GLU A 65 13.49 -1.90 1.78
CA GLU A 65 13.06 -2.29 0.43
C GLU A 65 12.65 -1.10 -0.44
N VAL A 66 12.78 0.14 0.07
CA VAL A 66 12.54 1.38 -0.70
C VAL A 66 13.84 2.16 -0.83
N ARG A 67 14.32 2.32 -2.06
CA ARG A 67 15.61 2.95 -2.37
C ARG A 67 15.44 4.16 -3.25
N PHE A 68 15.78 5.35 -2.76
CA PHE A 68 15.75 6.57 -3.57
C PHE A 68 16.89 6.59 -4.58
N THR A 69 16.53 6.84 -5.84
CA THR A 69 17.50 7.00 -6.94
C THR A 69 17.69 8.46 -7.33
N ARG A 70 16.74 9.35 -6.95
CA ARG A 70 16.83 10.79 -7.17
C ARG A 70 15.89 11.58 -6.25
N GLY A 71 16.35 12.74 -5.79
CA GLY A 71 15.47 13.79 -5.27
C GLY A 71 14.89 13.51 -3.88
N GLU A 72 15.51 12.61 -3.11
CA GLU A 72 15.11 12.32 -1.73
C GLU A 72 15.01 13.59 -0.88
N GLU A 73 15.90 14.56 -1.11
CA GLU A 73 15.91 15.85 -0.42
C GLU A 73 14.67 16.72 -0.68
N LYS A 74 13.89 16.39 -1.72
CA LYS A 74 12.64 17.09 -2.09
C LYS A 74 11.40 16.40 -1.53
N LEU A 75 11.56 15.25 -0.87
CA LEU A 75 10.46 14.56 -0.24
C LEU A 75 10.07 15.29 1.05
N SER A 76 8.84 15.78 1.11
CA SER A 76 8.35 16.50 2.28
C SER A 76 7.96 15.56 3.43
N MET A 77 7.48 14.35 3.11
CA MET A 77 7.01 13.40 4.11
C MET A 77 6.96 11.97 3.53
N MET A 78 7.50 11.02 4.30
CA MET A 78 7.26 9.58 4.17
C MET A 78 6.66 9.11 5.51
N THR A 79 5.59 8.32 5.49
CA THR A 79 4.99 7.81 6.72
C THR A 79 5.55 6.44 7.04
N THR A 80 6.23 6.33 8.18
CA THR A 80 6.59 5.08 8.84
C THR A 80 5.61 4.77 9.97
N PHE A 81 5.31 3.49 10.18
CA PHE A 81 4.56 3.04 11.35
C PHE A 81 5.53 2.86 12.52
N ALA A 82 5.47 3.80 13.47
CA ALA A 82 6.46 3.90 14.56
C ALA A 82 6.05 3.22 15.87
N ASP A 83 4.78 2.80 16.01
CA ASP A 83 4.32 2.06 17.17
C ASP A 83 4.88 0.63 17.11
N PRO A 84 5.76 0.23 18.06
CA PRO A 84 6.39 -1.08 18.04
C PRO A 84 5.41 -2.25 18.29
N GLU A 85 4.24 -1.98 18.88
CA GLU A 85 3.20 -3.00 19.08
C GLU A 85 2.30 -3.17 17.85
N HIS A 86 2.43 -2.30 16.84
CA HIS A 86 1.66 -2.37 15.60
C HIS A 86 2.21 -3.42 14.64
N GLU A 87 1.33 -4.19 13.99
CA GLU A 87 1.71 -5.26 13.03
C GLU A 87 2.52 -4.77 11.81
N LEU A 88 2.54 -3.45 11.58
CA LEU A 88 3.22 -2.79 10.45
C LEU A 88 4.46 -2.00 10.89
N ALA A 89 4.88 -2.13 12.16
CA ALA A 89 6.03 -1.42 12.70
C ALA A 89 7.27 -1.58 11.81
N GLY A 90 7.93 -0.46 11.49
CA GLY A 90 9.12 -0.43 10.62
C GLY A 90 8.83 -0.42 9.11
N ASN A 91 7.57 -0.54 8.70
CA ASN A 91 7.16 -0.40 7.31
C ASN A 91 6.91 1.07 6.94
N VAL A 92 7.08 1.38 5.65
CA VAL A 92 6.67 2.62 4.99
C VAL A 92 5.41 2.38 4.15
N SER A 93 4.54 3.38 4.10
CA SER A 93 3.39 3.37 3.18
C SER A 93 3.80 3.90 1.81
N VAL A 94 3.67 3.09 0.77
CA VAL A 94 3.94 3.48 -0.62
C VAL A 94 2.66 3.45 -1.42
N ASN A 95 2.34 4.55 -2.11
CA ASN A 95 1.18 4.60 -2.98
C ASN A 95 1.50 3.93 -4.32
N VAL A 96 0.76 2.88 -4.67
CA VAL A 96 0.94 2.09 -5.91
C VAL A 96 0.88 2.95 -7.17
N ARG A 97 0.16 4.09 -7.14
CA ARG A 97 0.07 5.03 -8.27
C ARG A 97 1.36 5.77 -8.61
N THR A 98 2.38 5.65 -7.76
CA THR A 98 3.72 6.18 -8.04
C THR A 98 4.54 5.25 -8.92
N PHE A 99 4.19 3.96 -8.97
CA PHE A 99 4.85 2.97 -9.80
C PHE A 99 4.51 3.17 -11.28
N LEU A 100 5.52 3.05 -12.12
CA LEU A 100 5.45 3.33 -13.55
C LEU A 100 4.94 2.13 -14.36
N ASP A 101 5.07 0.92 -13.82
CA ASP A 101 4.91 -0.35 -14.53
C ASP A 101 4.06 -1.36 -13.76
N VAL A 102 2.84 -0.96 -13.39
CA VAL A 102 1.83 -1.80 -12.72
C VAL A 102 0.68 -2.12 -13.65
N ASP A 103 0.38 -3.41 -13.80
CA ASP A 103 -0.86 -3.87 -14.41
C ASP A 103 -2.00 -3.87 -13.37
N TYR A 104 -2.79 -2.80 -13.35
CA TYR A 104 -3.89 -2.62 -12.40
C TYR A 104 -5.02 -3.67 -12.54
N GLU A 105 -5.10 -4.38 -13.66
CA GLU A 105 -6.10 -5.45 -13.82
C GLU A 105 -5.68 -6.73 -13.07
N LYS A 106 -4.41 -6.82 -12.67
CA LYS A 106 -3.83 -8.00 -12.01
C LYS A 106 -3.52 -7.80 -10.53
N ILE A 107 -3.78 -6.62 -9.97
CA ILE A 107 -3.54 -6.38 -8.54
C ILE A 107 -4.71 -6.88 -7.70
N LYS A 108 -4.40 -7.42 -6.52
CA LYS A 108 -5.40 -7.81 -5.52
C LYS A 108 -5.67 -6.65 -4.58
N VAL A 109 -6.86 -6.07 -4.64
CA VAL A 109 -7.26 -4.94 -3.78
C VAL A 109 -8.02 -5.44 -2.55
N LEU A 110 -7.50 -5.12 -1.37
CA LEU A 110 -8.15 -5.35 -0.08
C LEU A 110 -8.75 -4.05 0.44
N ASN A 111 -10.09 -4.01 0.57
CA ASN A 111 -10.78 -2.90 1.20
C ASN A 111 -10.83 -3.11 2.71
N VAL A 112 -10.28 -2.15 3.46
CA VAL A 112 -10.25 -2.17 4.92
C VAL A 112 -11.18 -1.11 5.48
N ASP A 113 -12.07 -1.52 6.36
CA ASP A 113 -12.89 -0.62 7.17
C ASP A 113 -12.10 -0.15 8.40
N MET A 114 -11.69 1.12 8.38
CA MET A 114 -11.04 1.78 9.50
C MET A 114 -11.99 2.63 10.34
N LYS A 115 -13.25 2.78 9.92
CA LYS A 115 -14.25 3.57 10.65
C LYS A 115 -15.17 2.70 11.51
N GLY A 116 -15.13 1.38 11.34
CA GLY A 116 -16.08 0.48 11.99
C GLY A 116 -17.49 0.63 11.41
N GLU A 117 -17.60 1.11 10.16
CA GLU A 117 -18.87 1.30 9.46
C GLU A 117 -19.25 -0.03 8.79
N GLU A 118 -20.53 -0.42 8.88
CA GLU A 118 -21.03 -1.55 8.09
C GLU A 118 -20.76 -1.30 6.59
N PRO A 119 -20.37 -2.33 5.82
CA PRO A 119 -20.08 -2.16 4.41
C PRO A 119 -21.31 -1.57 3.69
N LEU A 120 -21.11 -0.46 2.97
CA LEU A 120 -22.18 0.21 2.21
C LEU A 120 -22.77 -0.67 1.09
N TYR A 121 -22.14 -1.81 0.80
CA TYR A 121 -22.58 -2.78 -0.19
C TYR A 121 -22.39 -4.19 0.39
N ASP A 122 -23.50 -4.89 0.60
CA ASP A 122 -23.54 -6.32 0.84
C ASP A 122 -23.61 -7.05 -0.52
N PRO A 123 -22.55 -7.76 -0.96
CA PRO A 123 -22.59 -8.52 -2.21
C PRO A 123 -23.62 -9.65 -2.22
N ASP A 124 -24.14 -10.06 -1.05
CA ASP A 124 -25.15 -11.11 -0.91
C ASP A 124 -26.58 -10.55 -0.78
N GLY A 125 -26.76 -9.22 -0.87
CA GLY A 125 -28.07 -8.59 -1.03
C GLY A 125 -28.96 -8.56 0.22
N GLY A 126 -28.39 -8.55 1.42
CA GLY A 126 -29.12 -8.27 2.65
C GLY A 126 -29.28 -6.78 2.89
N SER A 127 -30.44 -6.19 2.56
CA SER A 127 -30.78 -4.86 3.05
C SER A 127 -30.99 -4.92 4.57
N SER A 128 -30.11 -4.32 5.36
CA SER A 128 -30.40 -4.00 6.75
C SER A 128 -31.36 -2.80 6.79
N GLY A 129 -32.59 -3.06 7.24
CA GLY A 129 -33.59 -2.05 7.59
C GLY A 129 -33.45 -1.54 9.01
#